data_AF-A0A960YD88-F1
#
_entry.id   AF-A0A960YD88-F1
#
_cell.length_a   1.000
_cell.length_b   1.000
_cell.length_c   1.000
_cell.angle_alpha   90.00
_cell.angle_beta   90.00
_cell.angle_gamma   90.00
#
_symmetry.space_group_name_H-M   'P 1'
#
loop_
_entity.id
_entity.type
_entity.pdbx_description
1 polymer ?
#
loop_
_entity_poly.entity_id
_entity_poly.type
_entity_poly.pdbx_seq_one_letter_code
_entity_poly.pdbx_strand_id
1 'polypeptide(L)' 'MIVGNIGSSQRMEYTAIGDTVNTASRLESYTKTVGAEIIISEETKKHLNGEFVLEDIGDISLKGKSKQIRGYRVIL' A
#
# COMPACT_ATOMS: atom_id res chain seq x y z
N MET A 1 -7.92 -10.19 3.03
CA MET A 1 -6.82 -10.12 4.01
C MET A 1 -7.21 -11.00 5.19
N ILE A 2 -6.26 -11.69 5.80
CA ILE A 2 -6.46 -12.46 7.02
C ILE A 2 -5.54 -11.86 8.09
N VAL A 3 -6.04 -11.72 9.31
CA VAL A 3 -5.26 -11.27 10.47
C VAL A 3 -5.40 -12.33 11.55
N GLY A 4 -4.29 -12.74 12.16
CA GLY A 4 -4.31 -13.71 13.24
C GLY A 4 -2.95 -14.31 13.54
N ASN A 5 -2.96 -15.36 14.36
CA ASN A 5 -1.78 -16.16 14.68
C ASN A 5 -1.45 -17.07 13.49
N ILE A 6 -0.33 -16.81 12.82
CA ILE A 6 0.15 -17.58 11.68
C ILE A 6 1.52 -18.17 12.02
N GLY A 7 1.72 -19.45 11.73
CA GLY A 7 3.02 -20.13 11.92
C GLY A 7 2.87 -21.59 12.30
N SER A 8 3.99 -22.24 12.62
CA SER A 8 4.01 -23.61 13.12
C SER A 8 3.83 -23.64 14.64
N SER A 9 3.56 -24.81 15.20
CA SER A 9 3.44 -24.99 16.66
C SER A 9 4.68 -24.53 17.44
N GLN A 10 5.85 -24.49 16.80
CA GLN A 10 7.11 -24.05 17.41
C GLN A 10 7.38 -22.55 17.25
N ARG A 11 6.72 -21.88 16.31
CA ARG A 11 6.85 -20.43 16.08
C ARG A 11 5.55 -19.88 15.51
N MET A 12 4.82 -19.16 16.37
CA MET A 12 3.60 -18.47 16.02
C MET A 12 3.84 -16.96 16.04
N GLU A 13 3.37 -16.25 15.01
CA GLU A 13 3.43 -14.79 14.95
C GLU A 13 2.03 -14.24 14.69
N TYR A 14 1.61 -13.21 15.44
CA TYR A 14 0.38 -12.49 15.16
C TYR A 14 0.63 -11.51 14.03
N THR A 15 0.04 -11.76 12.86
CA THR A 15 0.36 -11.01 11.64
C THR A 15 -0.84 -10.89 10.71
N ALA A 16 -0.73 -9.96 9.75
CA ALA A 16 -1.68 -9.77 8.67
C ALA A 16 -1.09 -10.30 7.37
N ILE A 17 -1.84 -11.14 6.64
CA ILE A 17 -1.42 -11.71 5.37
C ILE A 17 -2.48 -11.45 4.31
N GLY A 18 -2.04 -11.07 3.12
CA GLY A 18 -2.90 -10.95 1.96
C GLY A 18 -2.38 -9.97 0.92
N ASP A 19 -3.15 -9.84 -0.16
CA ASP A 19 -2.79 -8.96 -1.28
C ASP A 19 -2.64 -7.48 -0.88
N THR A 20 -3.42 -7.01 0.11
CA THR A 20 -3.34 -5.62 0.61
C THR A 20 -1.98 -5.31 1.25
N VAL A 21 -1.42 -6.19 2.09
CA VAL A 21 -0.09 -5.98 2.70
C VAL A 21 1.03 -6.03 1.65
N ASN A 22 0.92 -6.94 0.68
CA ASN A 22 1.85 -6.97 -0.46
C ASN A 22 1.75 -5.70 -1.32
N THR A 23 0.55 -5.18 -1.52
CA THR A 23 0.31 -3.93 -2.25
C THR A 23 0.95 -2.75 -1.53
N ALA A 24 0.73 -2.64 -0.22
CA ALA A 24 1.31 -1.57 0.59
C ALA A 24 2.84 -1.58 0.54
N SER A 25 3.48 -2.74 0.70
CA SER A 25 4.94 -2.87 0.59
C SER A 25 5.46 -2.47 -0.81
N ARG A 26 4.73 -2.80 -1.88
CA ARG A 26 5.13 -2.41 -3.24
C ARG A 26 4.93 -0.92 -3.52
N LEU A 27 3.90 -0.29 -2.96
CA LEU A 27 3.71 1.16 -3.03
C LEU A 27 4.82 1.89 -2.26
N GLU A 28 5.19 1.42 -1.06
CA GLU A 28 6.35 1.92 -0.33
C GLU A 28 7.60 1.84 -1.20
N SER A 29 7.87 0.70 -1.83
CA SER A 29 9.09 0.58 -2.66
C SER A 29 9.05 1.48 -3.89
N TYR A 30 7.86 1.78 -4.42
CA TYR A 30 7.67 2.70 -5.55
C TYR A 30 7.95 4.17 -5.19
N THR A 31 7.90 4.54 -3.90
CA THR A 31 8.26 5.90 -3.44
C THR A 31 9.62 6.36 -3.96
N LYS A 32 10.60 5.45 -3.96
CA LYS A 32 11.97 5.68 -4.45
C LYS A 32 12.03 5.99 -5.94
N THR A 33 11.11 5.45 -6.73
CA THR A 33 11.05 5.68 -8.19
C THR A 33 10.56 7.09 -8.51
N VAL A 34 9.64 7.63 -7.71
CA VAL A 34 9.01 8.93 -7.96
C VAL A 34 9.51 10.03 -7.02
N GLY A 35 10.45 9.73 -6.13
CA GLY A 35 10.98 10.69 -5.15
C GLY A 35 9.93 11.19 -4.16
N ALA A 36 8.94 10.35 -3.82
CA ALA A 36 7.93 10.66 -2.81
C ALA A 36 8.36 10.12 -1.44
N GLU A 37 7.84 10.71 -0.36
CA GLU A 37 7.97 10.12 0.99
C GLU A 37 6.84 9.14 1.28
N ILE A 38 5.62 9.50 0.88
CA ILE A 38 4.41 8.71 1.15
C ILE A 38 3.59 8.59 -0.13
N ILE A 39 3.20 7.37 -0.46
CA ILE A 39 2.24 7.05 -1.51
C ILE A 39 1.08 6.28 -0.90
N ILE A 40 -0.15 6.68 -1.24
CA ILE A 40 -1.38 6.00 -0.87
C ILE A 40 -2.14 5.55 -2.13
N SER A 41 -2.97 4.52 -1.98
CA SER A 41 -3.86 4.05 -3.06
C SER A 41 -5.15 4.88 -3.11
N GLU A 42 -5.87 4.82 -4.23
CA GLU A 42 -7.25 5.35 -4.34
C GLU A 42 -8.15 4.86 -3.19
N GLU A 43 -8.07 3.58 -2.83
CA GLU A 43 -8.88 3.02 -1.75
C GLU A 43 -8.56 3.69 -0.41
N THR A 44 -7.29 3.97 -0.14
CA THR A 44 -6.87 4.71 1.07
C THR A 44 -7.39 6.14 1.03
N LYS A 45 -7.25 6.84 -0.11
CA LYS A 45 -7.73 8.21 -0.30
C LYS A 45 -9.23 8.35 -0.01
N LYS A 46 -10.07 7.38 -0.41
CA LYS A 46 -11.53 7.40 -0.16
C LYS A 46 -11.90 7.48 1.33
N HIS A 47 -11.00 7.10 2.22
CA HIS A 47 -11.20 7.13 3.67
C HIS A 47 -10.58 8.37 4.33
N LEU A 48 -9.98 9.28 3.56
CA LEU A 48 -9.46 10.54 4.07
C LEU A 48 -10.55 11.61 4.05
N ASN A 49 -10.59 12.44 5.10
CA ASN A 49 -11.56 13.53 5.23
C ASN A 49 -11.11 14.84 4.53
N GLY A 50 -10.18 14.76 3.58
CA GLY A 50 -9.62 15.93 2.89
C GLY A 50 -8.58 16.73 3.67
N GLU A 51 -8.06 16.17 4.78
CA GLU A 51 -7.07 16.82 5.64
C GLU A 51 -5.65 16.87 5.04
N PHE A 52 -5.41 16.14 3.94
CA PHE A 52 -4.10 16.03 3.30
C PHE A 52 -4.12 16.60 1.89
N VAL A 53 -3.04 17.30 1.53
CA VAL A 53 -2.79 17.69 0.14
C VAL A 53 -2.25 16.48 -0.61
N LEU A 54 -2.93 16.11 -1.69
CA LEU A 54 -2.62 14.92 -2.49
C LEU A 54 -2.31 15.31 -3.93
N GLU A 55 -1.20 14.78 -4.45
CA GLU A 55 -0.84 14.84 -5.86
C GLU A 55 -1.20 13.50 -6.52
N ASP A 56 -2.01 13.52 -7.58
CA ASP A 56 -2.32 12.32 -8.37
C ASP A 56 -1.12 11.95 -9.24
N ILE A 57 -0.51 10.80 -8.97
CA ILE A 57 0.67 10.30 -9.70
C ILE A 57 0.31 9.24 -10.74
N GLY A 58 -0.99 9.05 -11.02
CA GLY A 58 -1.47 8.18 -12.07
C GLY A 58 -1.57 6.70 -11.68
N ASP A 59 -1.70 5.86 -12.69
CA ASP A 59 -1.81 4.42 -12.54
C ASP A 59 -0.45 3.75 -12.41
N ILE A 60 -0.25 3.05 -11.29
CA ILE A 60 1.00 2.39 -10.94
C ILE A 60 0.90 0.90 -11.26
N SER A 61 1.85 0.42 -12.06
CA SER A 61 2.02 -1.01 -12.33
C SER A 61 2.91 -1.63 -11.25
N LEU A 62 2.31 -2.41 -10.35
CA LEU A 62 3.05 -3.12 -9.31
C LEU A 62 3.43 -4.53 -9.78
N LYS A 63 4.68 -4.94 -9.52
CA LYS A 63 5.18 -6.28 -9.87
C LYS A 63 4.23 -7.37 -9.36
N GLY A 64 3.82 -8.29 -10.22
CA GLY A 64 2.94 -9.41 -9.84
C GLY A 64 1.47 -9.01 -9.62
N LYS A 65 1.05 -7.83 -10.09
CA LYS A 65 -0.38 -7.48 -10.24
C LYS A 65 -0.72 -7.27 -11.71
N SER A 66 -1.86 -7.83 -12.12
CA SER A 66 -2.42 -7.60 -13.45
C SER A 66 -3.16 -6.26 -13.55
N LYS A 67 -3.84 -5.85 -12.48
CA LYS A 67 -4.56 -4.57 -12.41
C LYS A 67 -3.64 -3.48 -11.87
N GLN A 68 -3.57 -2.36 -12.59
CA GLN A 68 -2.91 -1.15 -12.12
C GLN A 68 -3.67 -0.53 -10.95
N ILE A 69 -2.95 0.19 -10.11
CA ILE A 69 -3.52 0.87 -8.94
C ILE A 69 -3.26 2.37 -9.10
N ARG A 70 -4.33 3.16 -9.03
CA ARG A 70 -4.21 4.61 -8.98
C ARG A 70 -3.55 5.03 -7.67
N GLY A 71 -2.45 5.77 -7.77
CA GLY A 71 -1.64 6.22 -6.65
C GLY A 71 -1.70 7.72 -6.43
N TYR A 72 -1.52 8.13 -5.18
CA TYR A 72 -1.46 9.52 -4.77
C TYR A 72 -0.24 9.74 -3.89
N ARG A 73 0.56 10.76 -4.18
CA ARG A 73 1.60 11.25 -3.29
C ARG A 73 0.97 12.16 -2.24
N VAL A 74 1.34 11.97 -0.98
CA VAL A 74 0.99 12.90 0.10
C VAL A 74 2.05 14.00 0.15
N ILE A 75 1.62 15.26 0.18
CA ILE A 75 2.48 16.42 0.34
C ILE A 75 2.47 16.82 1.82
N LEU A 76 3.65 16.86 2.42
CA LEU A 76 3.86 17.27 3.81
C LEU A 76 4.19 18.76 3.91
#